data_AF-A0A1G2SP09-F1
#
_entry.id   AF-A0A1G2SP09-F1
#
_cell.length_a   1.000
_cell.length_b   1.000
_cell.length_c   1.000
_cell.angle_alpha   90.00
_cell.angle_beta   90.00
_cell.angle_gamma   90.00
#
_symmetry.space_group_name_H-M   'P 1'
#
loop_
_entity.id
_entity.type
_entity.pdbx_description
1 polymer ?
#
loop_
_entity_poly.entity_id
_entity_poly.type
_entity_poly.pdbx_seq_one_letter_code
_entity_poly.pdbx_strand_id
1 'polypeptide(L)'
;MRKHQRYIQGVVVRLTDIPNVGKRVARDLEIIGIKDPEMLKGKDPLDLYERVCTETRVKQDACLLDVFMAVVDYVNGAPARPWWYYTPERKRSYQLLDET
;
A
#
# COMPACT_ATOMS: atom_id res chain seq x y z
N MET A 1 0.14 -20.15 -1.97
CA MET A 1 -1.06 -20.20 -1.09
C MET A 1 -2.03 -19.12 -1.52
N ARG A 2 -3.17 -19.45 -2.14
CA ARG A 2 -4.18 -18.47 -2.55
C ARG A 2 -5.17 -18.30 -1.39
N LYS A 3 -5.04 -17.23 -0.61
CA LYS A 3 -6.11 -16.85 0.32
C LYS A 3 -7.23 -16.23 -0.52
N HIS A 4 -8.41 -16.83 -0.46
CA HIS A 4 -9.62 -16.27 -1.02
C HIS A 4 -10.00 -15.02 -0.21
N GLN A 5 -9.40 -13.88 -0.55
CA GLN A 5 -9.73 -12.60 0.06
C GLN A 5 -11.03 -12.10 -0.58
N ARG A 6 -12.17 -12.34 0.07
CA ARG A 6 -13.43 -11.69 -0.29
C ARG A 6 -13.37 -10.25 0.22
N TYR A 7 -13.22 -9.30 -0.70
CA TYR A 7 -13.32 -7.87 -0.38
C TYR A 7 -14.79 -7.50 -0.29
N ILE A 8 -15.34 -7.56 0.91
CA ILE A 8 -16.65 -6.94 1.19
C ILE A 8 -16.37 -5.44 1.27
N GLN A 9 -17.08 -4.62 0.48
CA GLN A 9 -17.07 -3.17 0.71
C GLN A 9 -17.77 -2.89 2.05
N GLY A 10 -16.99 -2.91 3.12
CA GLY A 10 -17.41 -2.54 4.47
C GLY A 10 -17.00 -1.10 4.78
N VAL A 11 -17.48 -0.59 5.91
CA VAL A 11 -17.08 0.73 6.41
C VAL A 11 -15.60 0.70 6.79
N VAL A 12 -14.80 1.59 6.21
CA VAL A 12 -13.37 1.73 6.48
C VAL A 12 -13.21 2.76 7.60
N VAL A 13 -12.82 2.30 8.80
CA VAL A 13 -12.63 3.17 9.98
C VAL A 13 -11.18 3.17 10.45
N ARG A 14 -10.45 2.07 10.21
CA ARG A 14 -9.04 1.91 10.60
C ARG A 14 -8.22 1.49 9.39
N LEU A 15 -6.91 1.73 9.45
CA LEU A 15 -5.98 1.30 8.40
C LEU A 15 -6.09 -0.20 8.08
N THR A 16 -6.25 -1.06 9.10
CA THR A 16 -6.36 -2.51 8.91
C THR A 16 -7.68 -2.98 8.31
N ASP A 17 -8.66 -2.07 8.15
CA ASP A 17 -9.90 -2.37 7.45
C ASP A 17 -9.71 -2.24 5.92
N ILE A 18 -8.60 -1.62 5.47
CA ILE A 18 -8.24 -1.47 4.07
C ILE A 18 -7.71 -2.81 3.50
N PRO A 19 -8.16 -3.23 2.31
CA PRO A 19 -7.54 -4.32 1.54
C PRO A 19 -6.01 -4.24 1.48
N ASN A 20 -5.35 -5.39 1.62
CA ASN A 20 -3.88 -5.52 1.62
C ASN A 20 -3.15 -4.94 2.86
N VAL A 21 -3.86 -4.26 3.79
CA VAL A 21 -3.24 -3.68 4.99
C VAL A 21 -3.37 -4.63 6.18
N GLY A 22 -2.29 -5.38 6.43
CA GLY A 22 -2.10 -6.09 7.70
C GLY A 22 -1.45 -5.21 8.77
N LYS A 23 -1.29 -5.74 9.99
CA LYS A 23 -0.67 -5.04 11.14
C LYS A 23 0.69 -4.42 10.81
N ARG A 24 1.52 -5.09 9.99
CA ARG A 24 2.82 -4.58 9.56
C ARG A 24 2.65 -3.29 8.74
N VAL A 25 1.86 -3.35 7.67
CA VAL A 25 1.64 -2.20 6.77
C VAL A 25 0.98 -1.03 7.52
N ALA A 26 0.04 -1.32 8.42
CA ALA A 26 -0.55 -0.29 9.28
C ALA A 26 0.51 0.42 10.14
N ARG A 27 1.43 -0.35 10.75
CA ARG A 27 2.55 0.22 11.51
C ARG A 27 3.50 1.04 10.63
N ASP A 28 3.79 0.59 9.41
CA ASP A 28 4.64 1.32 8.48
C ASP A 28 4.01 2.70 8.13
N LEU A 29 2.69 2.72 7.90
CA LEU A 29 1.92 3.96 7.71
C LEU A 29 1.92 4.86 8.96
N GLU A 30 1.73 4.29 10.14
CA GLU A 30 1.78 5.04 11.41
C GLU A 30 3.15 5.68 11.67
N ILE A 31 4.25 4.99 11.32
CA ILE A 31 5.63 5.51 11.44
C ILE A 31 5.80 6.78 10.61
N ILE A 32 5.21 6.84 9.40
CA ILE A 32 5.23 8.04 8.56
C ILE A 32 4.08 9.01 8.89
N GLY A 33 3.43 8.87 10.04
CA GLY A 33 2.42 9.78 10.56
C GLY A 33 1.02 9.64 9.97
N ILE A 34 0.75 8.58 9.19
CA ILE A 34 -0.59 8.28 8.66
C ILE A 34 -1.32 7.41 9.68
N LYS A 35 -2.36 7.97 10.31
CA LYS A 35 -3.12 7.30 11.39
C LYS A 35 -4.56 6.95 11.00
N ASP A 36 -5.06 7.54 9.92
CA ASP A 36 -6.44 7.39 9.48
C ASP A 36 -6.49 7.10 7.96
N PRO A 37 -7.41 6.22 7.51
CA PRO A 37 -7.60 5.92 6.09
C PRO A 37 -7.78 7.14 5.17
N GLU A 38 -8.49 8.19 5.60
CA GLU A 38 -8.76 9.36 4.74
C GLU A 38 -7.46 10.14 4.45
N MET A 39 -6.43 10.03 5.30
CA MET A 39 -5.13 10.68 5.07
C MET A 39 -4.35 10.09 3.88
N LEU A 40 -4.75 8.90 3.41
CA LEU A 40 -4.16 8.24 2.24
C LEU A 40 -4.75 8.75 0.91
N LYS A 41 -5.90 9.43 0.96
CA LYS A 41 -6.59 9.91 -0.23
C LYS A 41 -5.74 10.91 -0.98
N GLY A 42 -5.60 10.70 -2.29
CA GLY A 42 -4.76 11.51 -3.18
C GLY A 42 -3.26 11.52 -2.85
N LYS A 43 -2.76 10.63 -1.97
CA LYS A 43 -1.32 10.48 -1.75
C LYS A 43 -0.65 9.77 -2.92
N ASP A 44 0.61 10.11 -3.17
CA ASP A 44 1.45 9.34 -4.11
C ASP A 44 1.96 8.07 -3.40
N PRO A 45 1.69 6.86 -3.94
CA PRO A 45 2.24 5.61 -3.41
C PRO A 45 3.77 5.58 -3.31
N LEU A 46 4.48 6.21 -4.24
CA LEU A 46 5.95 6.24 -4.23
C LEU A 46 6.46 7.06 -3.05
N ASP A 47 5.90 8.25 -2.82
CA ASP A 47 6.24 9.09 -1.67
C ASP A 47 6.02 8.34 -0.34
N LEU A 48 4.93 7.57 -0.23
CA LEU A 48 4.69 6.76 0.97
C LEU A 48 5.78 5.69 1.15
N TYR A 49 6.15 4.99 0.08
CA TYR A 49 7.22 3.99 0.09
C TYR A 49 8.57 4.58 0.50
N GLU A 50 8.96 5.70 -0.11
CA GLU A 50 10.24 6.37 0.17
C GLU A 50 10.31 6.90 1.60
N ARG A 51 9.20 7.44 2.12
CA ARG A 51 9.11 7.89 3.51
C ARG A 51 9.26 6.71 4.47
N VAL A 52 8.64 5.56 4.21
CA VAL A 52 8.83 4.37 5.06
C VAL A 52 10.29 3.90 5.00
N CYS A 53 10.90 3.85 3.82
CA CYS A 53 12.31 3.46 3.70
C CYS A 53 13.23 4.41 4.49
N THR A 54 12.97 5.71 4.39
CA THR A 54 13.70 6.77 5.11
C THR A 54 13.57 6.62 6.63
N GLU A 55 12.34 6.57 7.14
CA GLU A 55 12.07 6.52 8.59
C GLU A 55 12.55 5.21 9.22
N THR A 56 12.44 4.09 8.50
CA THR A 56 12.90 2.79 8.99
C THR A 56 14.41 2.59 8.79
N ARG A 57 15.07 3.43 7.99
CA ARG A 57 16.47 3.27 7.53
C ARG A 57 16.74 1.92 6.86
N VAL A 58 15.71 1.34 6.26
CA VAL A 58 15.75 0.03 5.59
C VAL A 58 15.11 0.17 4.23
N LYS A 59 15.80 -0.28 3.18
CA LYS A 59 15.20 -0.44 1.85
C LYS A 59 14.16 -1.56 1.94
N GLN A 60 12.88 -1.18 1.89
CA GLN A 60 11.79 -2.14 1.92
C GLN A 60 11.68 -2.87 0.57
N ASP A 61 11.18 -4.10 0.60
CA ASP A 61 10.87 -4.84 -0.63
C ASP A 61 9.94 -4.02 -1.54
N ALA A 62 10.19 -4.04 -2.85
CA ALA A 62 9.39 -3.27 -3.82
C ALA A 62 7.91 -3.67 -3.84
N CYS A 63 7.55 -4.86 -3.35
CA CYS A 63 6.14 -5.27 -3.19
C CYS A 63 5.38 -4.38 -2.19
N LEU A 64 6.06 -3.64 -1.31
CA LEU A 64 5.41 -2.66 -0.45
C LEU A 64 4.87 -1.47 -1.25
N LEU A 65 5.55 -1.07 -2.32
CA LEU A 65 5.03 -0.06 -3.25
C LEU A 65 3.76 -0.57 -3.94
N ASP A 66 3.73 -1.83 -4.38
CA ASP A 66 2.52 -2.45 -4.95
C ASP A 66 1.33 -2.42 -3.95
N VAL A 67 1.62 -2.63 -2.66
CA VAL A 67 0.61 -2.50 -1.60
C VAL A 67 0.12 -1.06 -1.49
N PHE A 68 1.01 -0.06 -1.47
CA PHE A 68 0.59 1.34 -1.40
C PHE A 68 -0.18 1.81 -2.62
N MET A 69 0.16 1.32 -3.82
CA MET A 69 -0.63 1.59 -5.03
C MET A 69 -2.06 1.06 -4.87
N ALA A 70 -2.22 -0.19 -4.42
CA ALA A 70 -3.54 -0.78 -4.19
C ALA A 70 -4.34 -0.08 -3.08
N VAL A 71 -3.66 0.35 -2.02
CA VAL A 71 -4.26 1.04 -0.87
C VAL A 71 -4.77 2.42 -1.28
N VAL A 72 -3.94 3.22 -1.95
CA VAL A 72 -4.30 4.57 -2.42
C VAL A 72 -5.45 4.50 -3.44
N ASP A 73 -5.38 3.61 -4.41
CA ASP A 73 -6.42 3.46 -5.42
C ASP A 73 -7.77 3.07 -4.78
N TYR A 74 -7.74 2.15 -3.82
CA TYR A 74 -8.94 1.74 -3.08
C TYR A 74 -9.56 2.90 -2.27
N VAL A 75 -8.77 3.66 -1.50
CA VAL A 75 -9.32 4.79 -0.72
C VAL A 75 -9.79 5.94 -1.62
N ASN A 76 -9.27 6.03 -2.85
CA ASN A 76 -9.76 6.95 -3.88
C ASN A 76 -11.06 6.46 -4.56
N GLY A 77 -11.56 5.29 -4.20
CA GLY A 77 -12.85 4.75 -4.65
C GLY A 77 -12.77 3.64 -5.68
N ALA A 78 -11.58 3.16 -6.04
CA ALA A 78 -11.44 2.01 -6.92
C ALA A 78 -11.89 0.71 -6.23
N PRO A 79 -12.33 -0.31 -6.99
CA PRO A 79 -12.60 -1.63 -6.42
C PRO A 79 -11.37 -2.20 -5.72
N ALA A 80 -11.59 -2.94 -4.65
CA ALA A 80 -10.52 -3.64 -3.97
C ALA A 80 -9.85 -4.66 -4.91
N ARG A 81 -8.52 -4.56 -5.02
CA ARG A 81 -7.69 -5.45 -5.84
C ARG A 81 -6.57 -6.03 -4.98
N PRO A 82 -6.12 -7.26 -5.25
CA PRO A 82 -4.89 -7.74 -4.63
C PRO A 82 -3.71 -6.87 -5.07
N TRP A 83 -2.77 -6.60 -4.16
CA TRP A 83 -1.62 -5.72 -4.44
C TRP A 83 -0.81 -6.13 -5.69
N TRP A 84 -0.66 -7.43 -5.97
CA TRP A 84 0.10 -7.91 -7.14
C TRP A 84 -0.55 -7.56 -8.48
N TYR A 85 -1.79 -7.06 -8.48
CA TYR A 85 -2.41 -6.46 -9.67
C TYR A 85 -1.62 -5.25 -10.18
N TYR A 86 -0.96 -4.50 -9.29
CA TYR A 86 -0.21 -3.29 -9.62
C TYR A 86 1.26 -3.57 -9.96
N THR A 87 1.76 -4.78 -9.72
CA THR A 87 3.15 -5.17 -10.03
C THR A 87 3.55 -4.88 -11.50
N PRO A 88 2.73 -5.17 -12.53
CA PRO A 88 3.09 -4.82 -13.90
C PRO A 88 3.21 -3.31 -14.13
N GLU A 89 2.40 -2.50 -13.45
CA GLU A 89 2.48 -1.04 -13.52
C GLU A 89 3.74 -0.53 -12.84
N ARG A 90 4.01 -0.98 -11.61
CA ARG A 90 5.24 -0.64 -10.89
C ARG A 90 6.48 -0.98 -11.72
N LYS A 91 6.54 -2.18 -12.31
CA LYS A 91 7.66 -2.61 -13.19
C LYS A 91 7.85 -1.71 -14.41
N ARG A 92 6.78 -1.14 -14.96
CA ARG A 92 6.87 -0.21 -16.10
C ARG A 92 7.35 1.17 -15.67
N SER A 93 6.84 1.68 -14.54
CA SER A 93 7.08 3.05 -14.10
C SER A 93 8.34 3.22 -13.24
N TYR A 94 8.77 2.16 -12.55
CA TYR A 94 9.82 2.21 -11.53
C TYR A 94 10.83 1.06 -11.68
N GLN A 95 11.38 0.89 -12.89
CA GLN A 95 12.28 -0.23 -13.24
C GLN A 95 13.46 -0.39 -12.26
N LEU A 96 14.00 0.71 -11.73
CA LEU A 96 15.13 0.70 -10.78
C LEU A 96 14.81 0.05 -9.42
N LEU A 97 13.53 -0.13 -9.08
CA LEU A 97 13.12 -0.77 -7.82
C LEU A 97 13.07 -2.30 -7.90
N ASP A 98 13.21 -2.90 -9.09
CA ASP A 98 13.14 -4.36 -9.28
C ASP A 98 14.51 -5.07 -9.36
N GLU A 99 15.63 -4.34 -9.22
CA GLU A 99 16.99 -4.87 -9.46
C GLU A 99 17.69 -5.52 -8.25
N THR A 100 16.95 -6.10 -7.29
CA THR A 100 17.55 -6.82 -6.14
C THR A 100 17.03 -8.24 -6.00
#